data_AF-A0A162ADS0-F1
#
_entry.id   AF-A0A162ADS0-F1
#
_cell.length_a   1.000
_cell.length_b   1.000
_cell.length_c   1.000
_cell.angle_alpha   90.00
_cell.angle_beta   90.00
_cell.angle_gamma   90.00
#
_symmetry.space_group_name_H-M   'P 1'
#
loop_
_entity.id
_entity.type
_entity.pdbx_description
1 polymer ?
#
loop_
_entity_poly.entity_id
_entity_poly.type
_entity_poly.pdbx_seq_one_letter_code
_entity_poly.pdbx_strand_id
1 'polypeptide(L)'
;MLLEAWKPISMGFKRRWWDCIALPDDVDSCDEAAFRMQIKQLAYTSLKLLKEAIFDKELFSLDIYGSLIGMFELNNLDLVVASPVEDYFLYINELPESEKKKAEQVTKPFLNALGDDYSVCCQGTAFFPLQSCMNHSCLPNAKAFKREEDRDGQATIIAVRTIRKGEEITISYIDEDLPFEERQASLADYGFSCRCPKCSEEQQ
;
A
#
# COMPACT_ATOMS: atom_id res chain seq x y z
N MET A 1 9.55 -19.99 -7.78
CA MET A 1 10.18 -18.70 -8.16
C MET A 1 9.54 -17.52 -7.40
N LEU A 2 8.21 -17.46 -7.28
CA LEU A 2 7.51 -16.38 -6.54
C LEU A 2 7.57 -16.51 -5.00
N LEU A 3 7.66 -17.72 -4.44
CA LEU A 3 7.96 -17.91 -3.02
C LEU A 3 9.34 -17.36 -2.59
N GLU A 4 10.31 -17.34 -3.50
CA GLU A 4 11.62 -16.73 -3.26
C GLU A 4 11.56 -15.20 -3.35
N ALA A 5 10.69 -14.66 -4.23
CA ALA A 5 10.41 -13.23 -4.33
C ALA A 5 9.76 -12.65 -3.06
N TRP A 6 9.21 -13.50 -2.18
CA TRP A 6 8.71 -13.09 -0.86
C TRP A 6 9.83 -12.79 0.15
N LYS A 7 11.02 -13.38 0.00
CA LYS A 7 12.10 -13.27 1.00
C LYS A 7 12.44 -11.82 1.40
N PRO A 8 12.58 -10.85 0.47
CA PRO A 8 12.90 -9.47 0.83
C PRO A 8 11.83 -8.79 1.70
N ILE A 9 10.57 -9.19 1.54
CA ILE A 9 9.41 -8.57 2.19
C ILE A 9 9.02 -9.32 3.48
N SER A 10 9.60 -10.51 3.68
CA SER A 10 9.43 -11.33 4.87
C SER A 10 9.94 -10.71 6.19
N MET A 11 10.30 -9.43 6.24
CA MET A 11 10.65 -8.74 7.48
C MET A 11 9.56 -7.79 7.99
N GLY A 12 8.51 -7.54 7.21
CA GLY A 12 7.36 -6.71 7.62
C GLY A 12 6.47 -7.37 8.69
N PHE A 13 5.53 -6.62 9.26
CA PHE A 13 4.54 -7.15 10.21
C PHE A 13 3.70 -8.27 9.57
N LYS A 14 3.67 -9.45 10.18
CA LYS A 14 3.22 -10.70 9.53
C LYS A 14 1.90 -11.26 10.03
N ARG A 15 1.20 -10.60 10.95
CA ARG A 15 -0.07 -11.16 11.39
C ARG A 15 -0.97 -11.30 10.17
N ARG A 16 -1.66 -12.43 10.09
CA ARG A 16 -2.57 -12.70 9.00
C ARG A 16 -3.69 -11.69 9.14
N TRP A 17 -4.11 -11.10 8.04
CA TRP A 17 -5.11 -10.04 8.02
C TRP A 17 -6.32 -10.33 8.92
N TRP A 18 -6.89 -11.54 8.82
CA TRP A 18 -8.01 -11.95 9.66
C TRP A 18 -7.68 -11.99 11.15
N ASP A 19 -6.44 -12.21 11.58
CA ASP A 19 -6.04 -12.25 13.00
C ASP A 19 -5.81 -10.84 13.60
N CYS A 20 -5.69 -9.77 12.80
CA CYS A 20 -5.19 -8.48 13.30
C CYS A 20 -6.06 -7.26 13.03
N ILE A 21 -7.00 -7.30 12.11
CA ILE A 21 -7.93 -6.16 11.90
C ILE A 21 -8.82 -5.94 13.12
N ALA A 22 -9.29 -4.70 13.32
CA ALA A 22 -10.29 -4.43 14.35
C ALA A 22 -11.60 -5.16 14.06
N LEU A 23 -12.40 -5.37 15.10
CA LEU A 23 -13.79 -5.73 14.93
C LEU A 23 -14.56 -4.49 14.52
N PRO A 24 -15.43 -4.56 13.50
CA PRO A 24 -16.38 -3.50 13.21
C PRO A 24 -17.27 -3.20 14.43
N ASP A 25 -17.73 -1.95 14.56
CA ASP A 25 -18.57 -1.52 15.69
C ASP A 25 -19.91 -2.28 15.81
N ASP A 26 -20.38 -2.85 14.70
CA ASP A 26 -21.61 -3.64 14.61
C ASP A 26 -21.41 -5.15 14.90
N VAL A 27 -20.17 -5.59 15.17
CA VAL A 27 -19.85 -6.97 15.51
C VAL A 27 -19.62 -7.11 17.02
N ASP A 28 -20.50 -7.86 17.68
CA ASP A 28 -20.30 -8.18 19.10
C ASP A 28 -19.06 -9.05 19.28
N SER A 29 -18.33 -8.81 20.38
CA SER A 29 -17.23 -9.66 20.85
C SER A 29 -17.55 -11.17 20.88
N CYS A 30 -18.80 -11.54 21.13
CA CYS A 30 -19.21 -12.96 21.12
C CYS A 30 -19.24 -13.58 19.71
N ASP A 31 -19.31 -12.76 18.66
CA ASP A 31 -19.31 -13.15 17.25
C ASP A 31 -17.94 -13.02 16.58
N GLU A 32 -16.89 -12.63 17.32
CA GLU A 32 -15.55 -12.42 16.78
C GLU A 32 -15.06 -13.65 15.99
N ALA A 33 -15.19 -14.86 16.53
CA ALA A 33 -14.74 -16.07 15.86
C ALA A 33 -15.41 -16.27 14.48
N ALA A 34 -16.69 -15.92 14.36
CA ALA A 34 -17.43 -16.01 13.12
C ALA A 34 -16.95 -14.96 12.11
N PHE A 35 -16.77 -13.72 12.55
CA PHE A 35 -16.21 -12.63 11.73
C PHE A 35 -14.83 -12.99 11.18
N ARG A 36 -13.91 -13.42 12.06
CA ARG A 36 -12.54 -13.83 11.68
C ARG A 36 -12.55 -14.93 10.62
N MET A 37 -13.47 -15.89 10.73
CA MET A 37 -13.65 -16.96 9.75
C MET A 37 -14.15 -16.46 8.39
N GLN A 38 -15.08 -15.49 8.38
CA GLN A 38 -15.57 -14.87 7.14
C GLN A 38 -14.45 -14.14 6.40
N ILE A 39 -13.63 -13.36 7.11
CA ILE A 39 -12.49 -12.64 6.54
C ILE A 39 -11.44 -13.60 5.98
N LYS A 40 -11.16 -14.70 6.70
CA LYS A 40 -10.29 -15.77 6.18
C LYS A 40 -10.85 -16.42 4.91
N GLN A 41 -12.16 -16.65 4.85
CA GLN A 41 -12.83 -17.22 3.68
C GLN A 41 -12.79 -16.26 2.47
N LEU A 42 -12.89 -14.96 2.72
CA LEU A 42 -12.71 -13.92 1.70
C LEU A 42 -11.28 -13.94 1.13
N ALA A 43 -10.26 -13.99 1.99
CA ALA A 43 -8.86 -14.12 1.58
C ALA A 43 -8.62 -15.40 0.76
N TYR A 44 -9.22 -16.53 1.16
CA TYR A 44 -9.14 -17.79 0.40
C TYR A 44 -9.75 -17.66 -0.99
N THR A 45 -10.94 -17.05 -1.08
CA THR A 45 -11.66 -16.88 -2.36
C THR A 45 -10.88 -15.96 -3.29
N SER A 46 -10.35 -14.84 -2.76
CA SER A 46 -9.49 -13.90 -3.47
C SER A 46 -8.22 -14.58 -4.01
N LEU A 47 -7.52 -15.37 -3.18
CA LEU A 47 -6.34 -16.13 -3.62
C LEU A 47 -6.67 -17.14 -4.74
N LYS A 48 -7.82 -17.81 -4.65
CA LYS A 48 -8.25 -18.77 -5.66
C LYS A 48 -8.44 -18.07 -7.02
N LEU A 49 -9.15 -16.94 -7.04
CA LEU A 49 -9.37 -16.14 -8.24
C LEU A 49 -8.04 -15.63 -8.83
N LEU A 50 -7.13 -15.17 -7.98
CA LEU A 50 -5.80 -14.72 -8.41
C LEU A 50 -5.02 -15.83 -9.11
N LYS A 51 -5.01 -17.05 -8.53
CA LYS A 51 -4.35 -18.23 -9.14
C LYS A 51 -4.94 -18.60 -10.50
N GLU A 52 -6.25 -18.49 -10.65
CA GLU A 52 -6.94 -18.72 -11.93
C GLU A 52 -6.54 -17.68 -12.98
N ALA A 53 -6.41 -16.40 -12.60
CA ALA A 53 -6.08 -15.31 -13.51
C ALA A 53 -4.63 -15.34 -14.02
N ILE A 54 -3.66 -15.69 -13.16
CA ILE A 54 -2.23 -15.68 -13.50
C ILE A 54 -1.70 -17.04 -13.98
N PHE A 55 -2.58 -18.05 -14.06
CA PHE A 55 -2.26 -19.43 -14.47
C PHE A 55 -1.15 -20.11 -13.64
N ASP A 56 -0.98 -19.75 -12.37
CA ASP A 56 0.02 -20.33 -11.44
C ASP A 56 -0.65 -20.96 -10.21
N LYS A 57 -0.41 -22.27 -10.01
CA LYS A 57 -0.97 -23.04 -8.88
C LYS A 57 -0.21 -22.84 -7.57
N GLU A 58 1.06 -22.45 -7.62
CA GLU A 58 1.97 -22.42 -6.47
C GLU A 58 2.28 -21.00 -5.96
N LEU A 59 1.55 -19.98 -6.43
CA LEU A 59 1.82 -18.57 -6.13
C LEU A 59 2.10 -18.29 -4.64
N PHE A 60 1.10 -18.49 -3.79
CA PHE A 60 1.17 -18.30 -2.33
C PHE A 60 0.38 -19.40 -1.61
N SER A 61 0.79 -19.69 -0.37
CA SER A 61 -0.08 -20.34 0.61
C SER A 61 -1.12 -19.34 1.12
N LEU A 62 -2.24 -19.83 1.68
CA LEU A 62 -3.25 -18.95 2.26
C LEU A 62 -2.66 -18.07 3.37
N ASP A 63 -1.78 -18.61 4.21
CA ASP A 63 -1.14 -17.84 5.28
C ASP A 63 -0.25 -16.73 4.73
N ILE A 64 0.56 -16.99 3.69
CA ILE A 64 1.39 -15.95 3.05
C ILE A 64 0.50 -14.86 2.43
N TYR A 65 -0.57 -15.26 1.75
CA TYR A 65 -1.52 -14.33 1.17
C TYR A 65 -2.23 -13.47 2.22
N GLY A 66 -2.62 -14.08 3.35
CA GLY A 66 -3.21 -13.37 4.48
C GLY A 66 -2.24 -12.37 5.11
N SER A 67 -0.96 -12.72 5.23
CA SER A 67 0.07 -11.78 5.69
C SER A 67 0.31 -10.66 4.69
N LEU A 68 0.30 -10.95 3.39
CA LEU A 68 0.41 -9.94 2.33
C LEU A 68 -0.70 -8.91 2.42
N ILE A 69 -1.96 -9.35 2.51
CA ILE A 69 -3.10 -8.43 2.68
C ILE A 69 -2.91 -7.61 3.95
N GLY A 70 -2.59 -8.24 5.09
CA GLY A 70 -2.41 -7.52 6.35
C GLY A 70 -1.29 -6.47 6.29
N MET A 71 -0.22 -6.73 5.53
CA MET A 71 0.83 -5.75 5.28
C MET A 71 0.34 -4.56 4.45
N PHE A 72 -0.41 -4.83 3.38
CA PHE A 72 -0.98 -3.75 2.57
C PHE A 72 -2.02 -2.97 3.36
N GLU A 73 -2.93 -3.58 4.09
CA GLU A 73 -3.95 -2.84 4.85
C GLU A 73 -3.37 -1.93 5.95
N LEU A 74 -2.21 -2.28 6.52
CA LEU A 74 -1.71 -1.62 7.74
C LEU A 74 -0.41 -0.83 7.58
N ASN A 75 0.31 -0.96 6.45
CA ASN A 75 1.68 -0.42 6.33
C ASN A 75 2.00 0.14 4.94
N ASN A 76 0.97 0.48 4.16
CA ASN A 76 1.17 0.93 2.80
C ASN A 76 1.35 2.45 2.66
N LEU A 77 1.84 2.87 1.50
CA LEU A 77 1.75 4.24 1.02
C LEU A 77 1.26 4.28 -0.42
N ASP A 78 0.51 5.33 -0.73
CA ASP A 78 0.12 5.64 -2.10
C ASP A 78 1.32 6.02 -2.96
N LEU A 79 1.43 5.38 -4.11
CA LEU A 79 2.43 5.69 -5.13
C LEU A 79 1.76 6.05 -6.45
N VAL A 80 2.51 6.79 -7.26
CA VAL A 80 2.15 7.12 -8.62
C VAL A 80 3.39 6.80 -9.45
N VAL A 81 3.19 6.08 -10.53
CA VAL A 81 4.24 5.79 -11.51
C VAL A 81 3.83 6.30 -12.88
N ALA A 82 4.82 6.67 -13.69
CA ALA A 82 4.60 7.04 -15.08
C ALA A 82 3.86 5.92 -15.83
N SER A 83 3.11 6.29 -16.87
CA SER A 83 2.39 5.32 -17.67
C SER A 83 3.39 4.45 -18.45
N PRO A 84 3.42 3.12 -18.24
CA PRO A 84 4.26 2.24 -19.05
C PRO A 84 3.80 2.23 -20.52
N VAL A 85 2.55 2.62 -20.80
CA VAL A 85 2.01 2.72 -22.15
C VAL A 85 2.54 3.97 -22.84
N GLU A 86 2.67 5.09 -22.13
CA GLU A 86 3.30 6.30 -22.64
C GLU A 86 4.76 6.04 -23.00
N ASP A 87 5.52 5.44 -22.08
CA ASP A 87 6.92 5.06 -22.29
C ASP A 87 7.08 4.14 -23.52
N TYR A 88 6.14 3.20 -23.71
CA TYR A 88 6.13 2.32 -24.89
C TYR A 88 5.94 3.09 -26.20
N PHE A 89 5.05 4.08 -26.24
CA PHE A 89 4.85 4.91 -27.44
C PHE A 89 5.96 5.93 -27.68
N LEU A 90 6.59 6.45 -26.61
CA LEU A 90 7.81 7.25 -26.71
C LEU A 90 8.95 6.42 -27.30
N TYR A 91 9.14 5.18 -26.82
CA TYR A 91 10.12 4.25 -27.39
C TYR A 91 9.87 3.99 -28.89
N ILE A 92 8.63 3.74 -29.30
CA ILE A 92 8.29 3.57 -30.72
C ILE A 92 8.63 4.81 -31.55
N ASN A 93 8.40 6.01 -30.98
CA ASN A 93 8.67 7.26 -31.67
C ASN A 93 10.16 7.49 -31.92
N GLU A 94 11.02 6.95 -31.06
CA GLU A 94 12.49 7.02 -31.13
C GLU A 94 13.12 5.94 -32.03
N LEU A 95 12.35 4.96 -32.51
CA LEU A 95 12.85 3.91 -33.41
C LEU A 95 13.32 4.47 -34.76
N PRO A 96 14.28 3.80 -35.44
CA PRO A 96 14.62 4.10 -36.82
C PRO A 96 13.39 4.02 -37.75
N GLU A 97 13.31 4.90 -38.75
CA GLU A 97 12.13 5.06 -39.63
C GLU A 97 11.58 3.75 -40.24
N SER A 98 12.48 2.82 -40.60
CA SER A 98 12.11 1.50 -41.15
C SER A 98 11.43 0.58 -40.14
N GLU A 99 11.80 0.69 -38.86
CA GLU A 99 11.24 -0.10 -37.76
C GLU A 99 10.00 0.59 -37.19
N LYS A 100 10.07 1.91 -37.02
CA LYS A 100 8.95 2.75 -36.59
C LYS A 100 7.70 2.50 -37.43
N LYS A 101 7.80 2.54 -38.77
CA LYS A 101 6.65 2.27 -39.65
C LYS A 101 6.02 0.89 -39.43
N LYS A 102 6.83 -0.14 -39.16
CA LYS A 102 6.32 -1.49 -38.89
C LYS A 102 5.65 -1.57 -37.52
N ALA A 103 6.26 -0.94 -36.52
CA ALA A 103 5.70 -0.87 -35.17
C ALA A 103 4.37 -0.09 -35.18
N GLU A 104 4.32 1.08 -35.80
CA GLU A 104 3.12 1.92 -35.91
C GLU A 104 1.98 1.20 -36.64
N GLN A 105 2.25 0.41 -37.68
CA GLN A 105 1.20 -0.39 -38.34
C GLN A 105 0.46 -1.32 -37.37
N VAL A 106 1.16 -1.84 -36.37
CA VAL A 106 0.60 -2.71 -35.33
C VAL A 106 0.01 -1.90 -34.18
N THR A 107 0.67 -0.82 -33.76
CA THR A 107 0.37 -0.13 -32.50
C THR A 107 -0.61 1.04 -32.64
N LYS A 108 -0.76 1.63 -33.83
CA LYS A 108 -1.65 2.78 -34.09
C LYS A 108 -3.11 2.52 -33.70
N PRO A 109 -3.72 1.34 -33.97
CA PRO A 109 -5.08 1.06 -33.55
C PRO A 109 -5.25 1.12 -32.02
N PHE A 110 -4.26 0.64 -31.26
CA PHE A 110 -4.27 0.71 -29.80
C PHE A 110 -4.12 2.15 -29.31
N LEU A 111 -3.18 2.92 -29.88
CA LEU A 111 -3.02 4.34 -29.54
C LEU A 111 -4.31 5.13 -29.79
N ASN A 112 -4.94 4.91 -30.95
CA ASN A 112 -6.19 5.57 -31.30
C ASN A 112 -7.35 5.16 -30.36
N ALA A 113 -7.38 3.89 -29.93
CA ALA A 113 -8.39 3.40 -29.00
C ALA A 113 -8.20 3.96 -27.58
N LEU A 114 -6.95 4.17 -27.17
CA LEU A 114 -6.59 4.74 -25.86
C LEU A 114 -6.80 6.26 -25.81
N GLY A 115 -6.72 6.97 -26.93
CA GLY A 115 -6.89 8.44 -26.93
C GLY A 115 -5.81 9.11 -26.09
N ASP A 116 -6.20 9.94 -25.12
CA ASP A 116 -5.29 10.60 -24.18
C ASP A 116 -4.95 9.71 -22.96
N ASP A 117 -5.71 8.63 -22.73
CA ASP A 117 -5.57 7.76 -21.56
C ASP A 117 -4.24 7.00 -21.54
N TYR A 118 -3.57 6.86 -22.68
CA TYR A 118 -2.25 6.23 -22.76
C TYR A 118 -1.19 6.93 -21.89
N SER A 119 -1.38 8.21 -21.59
CA SER A 119 -0.48 9.05 -20.76
C SER A 119 -0.89 9.14 -19.30
N VAL A 120 -2.02 8.54 -18.92
CA VAL A 120 -2.51 8.58 -17.53
C VAL A 120 -1.58 7.75 -16.64
N CYS A 121 -1.03 8.40 -15.61
CA CYS A 121 -0.15 7.75 -14.66
C CYS A 121 -0.87 6.62 -13.92
N CYS A 122 -0.14 5.55 -13.62
CA CYS A 122 -0.69 4.47 -12.80
C CYS A 122 -0.65 4.88 -11.34
N GLN A 123 -1.82 4.91 -10.71
CA GLN A 123 -1.96 5.09 -9.28
C GLN A 123 -2.04 3.72 -8.60
N GLY A 124 -1.47 3.61 -7.42
CA GLY A 124 -1.56 2.39 -6.64
C GLY A 124 -0.94 2.56 -5.28
N THR A 125 -0.63 1.41 -4.68
CA THR A 125 -0.18 1.33 -3.31
C THR A 125 1.06 0.44 -3.24
N ALA A 126 2.06 0.85 -2.44
CA ALA A 126 3.30 0.10 -2.27
C ALA A 126 3.65 -0.11 -0.81
N PHE A 127 4.44 -1.17 -0.59
CA PHE A 127 5.09 -1.45 0.68
C PHE A 127 6.54 -0.96 0.63
N PHE A 128 6.90 -0.10 1.58
CA PHE A 128 8.24 0.49 1.67
C PHE A 128 8.91 0.03 2.96
N PRO A 129 9.83 -0.95 2.92
CA PRO A 129 10.35 -1.61 4.13
C PRO A 129 10.88 -0.66 5.21
N LEU A 130 11.56 0.42 4.81
CA LEU A 130 12.10 1.40 5.76
C LEU A 130 11.01 2.28 6.38
N GLN A 131 10.03 2.70 5.59
CA GLN A 131 8.92 3.50 6.12
C GLN A 131 8.03 2.65 7.02
N SER A 132 7.82 1.38 6.71
CA SER A 132 7.03 0.47 7.54
C SER A 132 7.67 0.18 8.91
N CYS A 133 8.91 0.62 9.16
CA CYS A 133 9.52 0.59 10.49
C CYS A 133 9.24 1.85 11.33
N MET A 134 8.62 2.89 10.76
CA MET A 134 8.34 4.15 11.45
C MET A 134 7.02 4.05 12.18
N ASN A 135 7.05 4.20 13.51
CA ASN A 135 5.84 4.16 14.33
C ASN A 135 4.98 5.41 14.19
N HIS A 136 3.73 5.28 14.62
CA HIS A 136 2.76 6.36 14.64
C HIS A 136 3.00 7.36 15.78
N SER A 137 2.72 8.64 15.51
CA SER A 137 2.43 9.66 16.52
C SER A 137 1.41 10.65 15.97
N CYS A 138 0.41 11.06 16.76
CA CYS A 138 -0.50 12.16 16.39
C CYS A 138 0.19 13.54 16.49
N LEU A 139 1.45 13.57 16.92
CA LEU A 139 2.35 14.71 16.85
C LEU A 139 3.67 14.24 16.22
N PRO A 140 3.67 13.93 14.91
CA PRO A 140 4.80 13.30 14.26
C PRO A 140 6.00 14.24 14.14
N ASN A 141 7.18 13.68 13.87
CA ASN A 141 8.40 14.45 13.63
C ASN A 141 8.94 14.30 12.21
N ALA A 142 8.36 13.38 11.43
CA ALA A 142 8.54 13.26 10.00
C ALA A 142 7.20 13.01 9.30
N LYS A 143 7.16 13.17 7.98
CA LYS A 143 6.02 12.82 7.15
C LYS A 143 6.45 12.21 5.83
N ALA A 144 5.58 11.38 5.26
CA ALA A 144 5.67 11.03 3.85
C ALA A 144 5.41 12.28 3.02
N PHE A 145 6.32 12.58 2.10
CA PHE A 145 6.28 13.73 1.22
C PHE A 145 6.30 13.26 -0.22
N LYS A 146 5.41 13.87 -1.00
CA LYS A 146 5.28 13.62 -2.43
C LYS A 146 4.83 14.92 -3.09
N ARG A 147 5.51 15.31 -4.15
CA ARG A 147 5.08 16.41 -5.01
C ARG A 147 4.06 15.90 -6.03
N GLU A 148 3.24 16.81 -6.54
CA GLU A 148 2.24 16.46 -7.56
C GLU A 148 2.89 15.88 -8.83
N GLU A 149 4.14 16.27 -9.12
CA GLU A 149 4.87 15.81 -10.31
C GLU A 149 5.66 14.50 -10.09
N ASP A 150 5.76 13.99 -8.85
CA ASP A 150 6.55 12.80 -8.56
C ASP A 150 5.84 11.53 -9.08
N ARG A 151 6.42 10.94 -10.14
CA ARG A 151 5.91 9.77 -10.88
C ARG A 151 6.91 8.60 -10.91
N ASP A 152 7.86 8.58 -9.98
CA ASP A 152 8.96 7.61 -9.93
C ASP A 152 8.70 6.45 -8.95
N GLY A 153 7.54 6.46 -8.29
CA GLY A 153 7.17 5.47 -7.29
C GLY A 153 8.00 5.51 -6.01
N GLN A 154 8.76 6.58 -5.76
CA GLN A 154 9.57 6.70 -4.55
C GLN A 154 8.75 7.21 -3.36
N ALA A 155 9.07 6.69 -2.17
CA ALA A 155 8.59 7.25 -0.91
C ALA A 155 9.70 8.13 -0.29
N THR A 156 9.42 9.43 -0.18
CA THR A 156 10.33 10.38 0.48
C THR A 156 9.81 10.68 1.88
N ILE A 157 10.65 10.52 2.90
CA ILE A 157 10.33 10.92 4.28
C ILE A 157 11.12 12.18 4.62
N ILE A 158 10.42 13.24 5.02
CA ILE A 158 11.05 14.50 5.45
C ILE A 158 10.74 14.80 6.90
N ALA A 159 11.71 15.39 7.61
CA ALA A 159 11.49 15.89 8.96
C ALA A 159 10.58 17.13 8.91
N VAL A 160 9.58 17.19 9.80
CA VAL A 160 8.69 18.36 9.95
C VAL A 160 9.11 19.27 11.12
N ARG A 161 10.02 18.79 11.95
CA ARG A 161 10.67 19.54 13.03
C ARG A 161 12.09 19.02 13.26
N THR A 162 12.84 19.69 14.12
CA THR A 162 14.16 19.19 14.54
C THR A 162 14.00 17.84 15.24
N ILE A 163 14.81 16.85 14.84
CA ILE A 163 14.87 15.51 15.44
C ILE A 163 16.22 15.37 16.14
N ARG A 164 16.21 15.06 17.43
CA ARG A 164 17.46 14.91 18.22
C ARG A 164 18.06 13.52 18.02
N LYS A 165 19.39 13.40 18.23
CA LYS A 165 20.05 12.09 18.23
C LYS A 165 19.40 11.18 19.29
N GLY A 166 18.96 10.00 18.86
CA GLY A 166 18.30 9.01 19.72
C GLY A 166 16.79 9.21 19.88
N GLU A 167 16.23 10.28 19.29
CA GLU A 167 14.78 10.43 19.16
C GLU A 167 14.25 9.48 18.08
N GLU A 168 13.16 8.80 18.37
CA GLU A 168 12.48 7.94 17.40
C GLU A 168 11.88 8.77 16.26
N ILE A 169 11.99 8.28 15.02
CA ILE A 169 11.31 8.89 13.88
C ILE A 169 9.88 8.34 13.82
N THR A 170 8.90 9.24 13.91
CA THR A 170 7.48 8.91 13.89
C THR A 170 6.77 9.68 12.78
N ILE A 171 5.85 9.01 12.10
CA ILE A 171 4.94 9.59 11.09
C ILE A 171 3.49 9.52 11.59
N SER A 172 2.56 10.21 10.95
CA SER A 172 1.13 9.98 11.18
C SER A 172 0.60 8.91 10.24
N TYR A 173 -0.33 8.09 10.70
CA TYR A 173 -1.01 7.06 9.91
C TYR A 173 -2.45 7.48 9.54
N ILE A 174 -2.89 8.60 10.12
CA ILE A 174 -4.27 9.08 10.10
C ILE A 174 -4.21 10.61 9.97
N ASP A 175 -5.37 11.24 9.85
CA ASP A 175 -5.46 12.69 9.98
C ASP A 175 -5.27 13.10 11.46
N GLU A 176 -4.16 13.78 11.75
CA GLU A 176 -3.85 14.26 13.09
C GLU A 176 -4.78 15.37 13.61
N ASP A 177 -5.54 16.05 12.75
CA ASP A 177 -6.42 17.16 13.12
C ASP A 177 -7.79 16.69 13.63
N LEU A 178 -8.11 15.39 13.47
CA LEU A 178 -9.33 14.80 14.01
C LEU A 178 -9.37 14.86 15.56
N PRO A 179 -10.56 14.87 16.18
CA PRO A 179 -10.71 14.77 17.63
C PRO A 179 -10.08 13.50 18.23
N PHE A 180 -9.71 13.56 19.51
CA PHE A 180 -9.06 12.44 20.23
C PHE A 180 -9.74 11.08 20.00
N GLU A 181 -11.05 11.02 20.19
CA GLU A 181 -11.82 9.77 20.09
C GLU A 181 -11.78 9.20 18.66
N GLU A 182 -11.94 10.05 17.64
CA GLU A 182 -11.87 9.66 16.23
C GLU A 182 -10.48 9.17 15.83
N ARG A 183 -9.42 9.80 16.36
CA ARG A 183 -8.04 9.33 16.15
C ARG A 183 -7.81 7.95 16.80
N GLN A 184 -8.29 7.73 18.02
CA GLN A 184 -8.15 6.43 18.68
C GLN A 184 -8.95 5.34 17.96
N ALA A 185 -10.16 5.64 17.50
CA ALA A 185 -10.96 4.73 16.71
C ALA A 185 -10.25 4.35 15.40
N SER A 186 -9.74 5.33 14.66
CA SER A 186 -9.00 5.10 13.41
C SER A 186 -7.72 4.26 13.61
N LEU A 187 -7.06 4.39 14.77
CA LEU A 187 -5.86 3.62 15.10
C LEU A 187 -6.15 2.22 15.62
N ALA A 188 -7.41 1.93 16.01
CA ALA A 188 -7.81 0.59 16.44
C ALA A 188 -7.60 -0.45 15.33
N ASP A 189 -7.78 -0.06 14.06
CA ASP A 189 -7.51 -0.90 12.89
C ASP A 189 -6.04 -1.33 12.79
N TYR A 190 -5.13 -0.50 13.28
CA TYR A 190 -3.70 -0.80 13.38
C TYR A 190 -3.35 -1.65 14.61
N GLY A 191 -4.34 -1.96 15.45
CA GLY A 191 -4.19 -2.87 16.59
C GLY A 191 -3.49 -2.26 17.80
N PHE A 192 -3.49 -0.93 17.95
CA PHE A 192 -2.91 -0.25 19.12
C PHE A 192 -3.71 0.99 19.54
N SER A 193 -3.51 1.44 20.79
CA SER A 193 -4.01 2.72 21.29
C SER A 193 -2.85 3.70 21.42
N CYS A 194 -2.97 4.86 20.78
CA CYS A 194 -1.90 5.85 20.74
C CYS A 194 -1.76 6.56 22.08
N ARG A 195 -0.52 6.62 22.57
CA ARG A 195 -0.13 7.31 23.81
C ARG A 195 0.94 8.38 23.55
N CYS A 196 0.92 8.98 22.36
CA CYS A 196 1.82 10.09 22.04
C CYS A 196 1.49 11.31 22.94
N PRO A 197 2.39 12.31 23.04
CA PRO A 197 2.18 13.48 23.89
C PRO A 197 0.82 14.16 23.69
N LYS A 198 0.38 14.34 22.43
CA LYS A 198 -0.93 14.93 22.09
C LYS A 198 -2.09 14.12 22.70
N CYS A 199 -2.07 12.80 22.52
CA CYS A 199 -3.10 11.92 23.07
C CYS A 199 -3.06 11.85 24.61
N SER A 200 -1.89 11.89 25.23
CA SER A 200 -1.77 11.90 26.69
C SER A 200 -2.25 13.20 27.35
N GLU A 201 -2.18 14.31 26.61
CA GLU A 201 -2.72 15.60 27.05
C GLU A 201 -4.24 15.65 26.90
N GLU A 202 -4.78 15.22 25.75
CA GLU A 202 -6.22 15.24 25.47
C GLU A 202 -7.05 14.18 26.23
N GLN A 203 -6.41 13.16 26.79
CA GLN A 203 -7.06 12.12 27.60
C GLN A 203 -7.42 12.60 29.02
N GLN A 204 -6.86 13.73 29.48
CA GLN A 204 -7.07 14.29 30.83
C GLN A 204 -8.30 15.19 30.90
#